data_AF-A0A2N6CLN6-F1
#
_entry.id   AF-A0A2N6CLN6-F1
#
_cell.length_a   1.000
_cell.length_b   1.000
_cell.length_c   1.000
_cell.angle_alpha   90.00
_cell.angle_beta   90.00
_cell.angle_gamma   90.00
#
_symmetry.space_group_name_H-M   'P 1'
#
loop_
_entity.id
_entity.type
_entity.pdbx_description
1 polymer ?
#
loop_
_entity_poly.entity_id
_entity_poly.type
_entity_poly.pdbx_seq_one_letter_code
_entity_poly.pdbx_strand_id
1 'polypeptide(L)'
;MWTFWSFWARGSAVTPKRFRKSGIGKFRIANRKPERPIVMTRKKMWSDPMIRHSVIAVALIVCATWASTALAESEPGIAWQSLNPTQQRLLAGLEDQWNEIPVERQVRLVRGANRWGKMDPEQRQRARTRFNNWQALSSEQREQIRDSYARFLELPSAEQRLVRDNFERFREMPPEQRERLREQWQAISPEQRETMRKRWREMTPEERDRAGDRTEDKRD
;
A
#
# COMPACT_ATOMS: atom_id res chain seq x y z
N MET A 1 -3.22 14.68 -22.85
CA MET A 1 -4.26 13.89 -22.15
C MET A 1 -3.75 12.58 -21.53
N TRP A 2 -2.62 12.03 -21.98
CA TRP A 2 -2.06 10.75 -21.52
C TRP A 2 -1.54 10.73 -20.06
N THR A 3 -1.09 11.87 -19.54
CA THR A 3 -0.54 11.99 -18.17
C THR A 3 -1.59 11.91 -17.06
N PHE A 4 -2.82 12.39 -17.34
CA PHE A 4 -3.96 12.36 -16.41
C PHE A 4 -4.32 10.95 -15.95
N TRP A 5 -4.34 10.01 -16.89
CA TRP A 5 -4.73 8.62 -16.64
C TRP A 5 -3.63 7.81 -15.96
N SER A 6 -2.36 8.12 -16.26
CA SER A 6 -1.19 7.46 -15.67
C SER A 6 -1.08 7.64 -14.15
N PHE A 7 -1.55 8.76 -13.60
CA PHE A 7 -1.54 9.04 -12.17
C PHE A 7 -2.63 8.28 -11.42
N TRP A 8 -3.84 8.22 -11.97
CA TRP A 8 -4.93 7.52 -11.32
C TRP A 8 -4.83 5.99 -11.46
N ALA A 9 -4.12 5.50 -12.49
CA ALA A 9 -3.71 4.09 -12.64
C ALA A 9 -2.57 3.68 -11.68
N ARG A 10 -1.80 4.65 -11.15
CA ARG A 10 -0.78 4.50 -10.10
C ARG A 10 -1.39 4.82 -8.73
N GLY A 11 -2.50 4.15 -8.41
CA GLY A 11 -2.96 4.06 -7.03
C GLY A 11 -1.82 3.51 -6.18
N SER A 12 -1.51 4.20 -5.08
CA SER A 12 -0.46 3.83 -4.14
C SER A 12 -0.65 2.38 -3.72
N ALA A 13 0.13 1.46 -4.30
CA ALA A 13 0.48 0.26 -3.59
C ALA A 13 1.31 0.76 -2.40
N VAL A 14 0.66 0.94 -1.25
CA VAL A 14 1.37 0.92 0.03
C VAL A 14 1.89 -0.49 0.14
N THR A 15 3.08 -0.74 -0.42
CA THR A 15 3.78 -1.98 -0.18
C THR A 15 4.28 -1.88 1.26
N PRO A 16 3.84 -2.76 2.18
CA PRO A 16 4.46 -2.81 3.48
C PRO A 16 5.93 -3.15 3.26
N LYS A 17 6.84 -2.24 3.62
CA LYS A 17 8.27 -2.56 3.71
C LYS A 17 8.39 -3.74 4.67
N ARG A 18 8.72 -4.93 4.14
CA ARG A 18 9.17 -6.07 4.95
C ARG A 18 10.36 -5.60 5.78
N PHE A 19 10.15 -5.48 7.08
CA PHE A 19 11.21 -5.22 8.05
C PHE A 19 12.19 -6.40 8.00
N ARG A 20 13.37 -6.16 7.44
CA ARG A 20 14.48 -7.11 7.42
C ARG A 20 15.15 -7.06 8.79
N LYS A 21 14.83 -8.01 9.68
CA LYS A 21 15.61 -8.24 10.89
C LYS A 21 17.00 -8.72 10.48
N SER A 22 18.02 -7.88 10.65
CA SER A 22 19.41 -8.35 10.69
C SER A 22 19.69 -8.91 12.09
N GLY A 23 20.12 -10.17 12.18
CA GLY A 23 20.91 -10.64 13.33
C GLY A 23 22.22 -9.84 13.42
N ILE A 24 22.98 -9.84 14.50
CA ILE A 24 23.53 -11.00 15.23
C ILE A 24 24.02 -10.49 16.59
N GLY A 25 23.79 -11.25 17.66
CA GLY A 25 24.48 -11.13 18.94
C GLY A 25 24.63 -12.52 19.55
N LYS A 26 25.79 -13.13 19.33
CA LYS A 26 26.17 -14.45 19.87
C LYS A 26 26.40 -14.33 21.37
N PHE A 27 25.90 -15.26 22.20
CA PHE A 27 26.63 -15.73 23.37
C PHE A 27 26.38 -17.22 23.64
N ARG A 28 27.49 -17.84 24.06
CA ARG A 28 27.88 -19.24 24.20
C ARG A 28 27.37 -19.86 25.52
N ILE A 29 27.34 -21.20 25.60
CA ILE A 29 27.57 -22.14 26.76
C ILE A 29 26.73 -23.41 26.48
N ALA A 30 27.15 -24.65 26.64
CA ALA A 30 28.44 -25.32 26.81
C ALA A 30 28.24 -26.82 26.51
N ASN A 31 29.33 -27.47 26.09
CA ASN A 31 29.71 -28.87 26.27
C ASN A 31 28.64 -29.98 26.40
N ARG A 32 28.76 -30.99 25.53
CA ARG A 32 28.89 -32.40 25.96
C ARG A 32 29.72 -33.21 24.95
N LYS A 33 30.43 -34.19 25.51
CA LYS A 33 31.60 -34.97 25.05
C LYS A 33 31.45 -35.72 23.71
N PRO A 34 32.59 -36.10 23.08
CA PRO A 34 32.62 -36.98 21.92
C PRO A 34 32.69 -38.46 22.34
N GLU A 35 31.93 -39.33 21.67
CA GLU A 35 32.15 -40.78 21.69
C GLU A 35 32.73 -41.25 20.35
N ARG A 36 33.57 -42.28 20.47
CA ARG A 36 34.64 -42.72 19.56
C ARG A 36 34.12 -43.50 18.36
N PRO A 37 34.91 -43.62 17.26
CA PRO A 37 34.47 -44.31 16.06
C PRO A 37 35.08 -45.73 15.92
N ILE A 38 34.49 -46.48 15.00
CA ILE A 38 35.01 -47.67 14.27
C ILE A 38 35.00 -49.00 15.05
N VAL A 39 34.16 -49.94 14.59
CA VAL A 39 34.63 -51.29 14.16
C VAL A 39 33.77 -51.78 13.00
N MET A 40 34.37 -51.90 11.81
CA MET A 40 33.87 -52.74 10.72
C MET A 40 34.28 -54.20 11.01
N THR A 41 33.35 -55.15 10.88
CA THR A 41 33.72 -56.56 10.63
C THR A 41 32.89 -57.14 9.50
N ARG A 42 33.59 -57.45 8.41
CA ARG A 42 33.20 -58.26 7.25
C ARG A 42 32.66 -59.63 7.66
N LYS A 43 31.59 -60.10 7.01
CA LYS A 43 31.70 -61.21 6.04
C LYS A 43 30.38 -61.45 5.30
N LYS A 44 30.54 -61.50 3.98
CA LYS A 44 29.90 -62.40 3.00
C LYS A 44 28.44 -62.72 3.27
N MET A 45 27.55 -62.30 2.36
CA MET A 45 26.85 -63.29 1.54
C MET A 45 26.06 -62.65 0.37
N TRP A 46 26.22 -63.27 -0.82
CA TRP A 46 25.42 -63.14 -2.06
C TRP A 46 25.66 -61.93 -2.96
N SER A 47 26.34 -62.23 -4.06
CA SER A 47 26.33 -61.59 -5.37
C SER A 47 24.92 -61.55 -5.98
N ASP A 48 24.48 -60.38 -6.44
CA ASP A 48 23.43 -60.28 -7.46
C ASP A 48 23.58 -59.02 -8.34
N PRO A 49 23.52 -59.13 -9.69
CA PRO A 49 23.82 -58.06 -10.64
C PRO A 49 22.58 -57.22 -10.98
N MET A 50 21.83 -56.74 -9.98
CA MET A 50 20.55 -56.05 -10.22
C MET A 50 20.32 -54.78 -9.39
N ILE A 51 21.37 -54.06 -8.97
CA ILE A 51 21.21 -52.74 -8.35
C ILE A 51 22.23 -51.75 -8.93
N ARG A 52 22.20 -51.58 -10.25
CA ARG A 52 22.95 -50.52 -10.96
C ARG A 52 22.06 -49.47 -11.64
N HIS A 53 20.74 -49.56 -11.49
CA HIS A 53 19.79 -48.62 -12.11
C HIS A 53 19.03 -47.73 -11.11
N SER A 54 19.20 -47.95 -9.79
CA SER A 54 18.40 -47.24 -8.78
C SER A 54 18.99 -45.94 -8.25
N VAL A 55 20.09 -45.43 -8.81
CA VAL A 55 20.68 -44.13 -8.40
C VAL A 55 20.36 -42.99 -9.39
N ILE A 56 19.93 -43.29 -10.62
CA ILE A 56 19.57 -42.25 -11.60
C ILE A 56 18.09 -41.83 -11.49
N ALA A 57 17.21 -42.70 -10.97
CA ALA A 57 15.78 -42.43 -10.89
C ALA A 57 15.35 -41.46 -9.76
N VAL A 58 16.16 -41.29 -8.71
CA VAL A 58 15.80 -40.40 -7.58
C VAL A 58 16.35 -38.98 -7.75
N ALA A 59 17.37 -38.78 -8.58
CA ALA A 59 17.90 -37.44 -8.89
C ALA A 59 17.04 -36.65 -9.90
N LEU A 60 16.15 -37.31 -10.66
CA LEU A 60 15.24 -36.66 -11.60
C LEU A 60 13.89 -36.27 -11.00
N ILE A 61 13.52 -36.79 -9.83
CA ILE A 61 12.25 -36.45 -9.17
C ILE A 61 12.40 -35.25 -8.21
N VAL A 62 13.62 -34.94 -7.72
CA VAL A 62 13.85 -33.76 -6.85
C VAL A 62 14.09 -32.46 -7.65
N CYS A 63 14.52 -32.55 -8.91
CA CYS A 63 14.59 -31.39 -9.81
C CYS A 63 13.25 -31.02 -10.48
N ALA A 64 12.30 -31.97 -10.57
CA ALA A 64 10.99 -31.71 -11.16
C ALA A 64 10.02 -31.00 -10.18
N THR A 65 10.31 -30.98 -8.88
CA THR A 65 9.44 -30.37 -7.87
C THR A 65 9.78 -28.91 -7.51
N TRP A 66 10.81 -28.31 -8.11
CA TRP A 66 11.11 -26.87 -7.97
C TRP A 66 10.66 -26.02 -9.17
N ALA A 67 10.04 -26.63 -10.18
CA ALA A 67 9.55 -25.91 -11.37
C ALA A 67 8.04 -25.62 -11.34
N SER A 68 7.29 -26.15 -10.37
CA SER A 68 5.81 -26.03 -10.37
C SER A 68 5.26 -24.79 -9.66
N THR A 69 6.10 -23.94 -9.07
CA THR A 69 5.65 -22.70 -8.40
C THR A 69 5.81 -21.45 -9.26
N ALA A 70 5.34 -21.47 -10.52
CA ALA A 70 5.33 -20.26 -11.34
C ALA A 70 4.26 -20.19 -12.45
N LEU A 71 3.27 -21.10 -12.49
CA LEU A 71 2.00 -20.75 -13.15
C LEU A 71 1.18 -20.00 -12.10
N ALA A 72 1.56 -18.74 -11.86
CA ALA A 72 0.59 -17.79 -11.34
C ALA A 72 -0.54 -17.76 -12.37
N GLU A 73 -1.66 -18.41 -12.07
CA GLU A 73 -2.88 -18.28 -12.84
C GLU A 73 -3.17 -16.79 -12.91
N SER A 74 -3.00 -16.20 -14.09
CA SER A 74 -3.40 -14.82 -14.31
C SER A 74 -4.90 -14.78 -14.06
N GLU A 75 -5.29 -14.16 -12.94
CA GLU A 75 -6.68 -13.80 -12.66
C GLU A 75 -7.31 -13.29 -13.97
N PRO A 76 -8.46 -13.82 -14.41
CA PRO A 76 -9.04 -13.41 -15.68
C PRO A 76 -9.32 -11.91 -15.62
N GLY A 77 -8.59 -11.15 -16.44
CA GLY A 77 -8.72 -9.70 -16.53
C GLY A 77 -10.10 -9.29 -17.05
N ILE A 78 -10.44 -8.00 -16.88
CA ILE A 78 -11.65 -7.43 -17.44
C ILE A 78 -11.50 -7.40 -18.97
N ALA A 79 -12.34 -8.12 -19.71
CA ALA A 79 -12.29 -8.09 -21.17
C ALA A 79 -12.59 -6.68 -21.70
N TRP A 80 -11.80 -6.19 -22.65
CA TRP A 80 -11.99 -4.87 -23.27
C TRP A 80 -13.41 -4.69 -23.85
N GLN A 81 -13.96 -5.75 -24.44
CA GLN A 81 -15.30 -5.76 -25.03
C GLN A 81 -16.42 -5.70 -23.98
N SER A 82 -16.12 -5.99 -22.70
CA SER A 82 -17.10 -5.88 -21.61
C SER A 82 -17.26 -4.45 -21.08
N LEU A 83 -16.37 -3.54 -21.47
CA LEU A 83 -16.46 -2.14 -21.11
C LEU A 83 -17.61 -1.46 -21.85
N ASN A 84 -18.34 -0.57 -21.18
CA ASN A 84 -19.40 0.19 -21.84
C ASN A 84 -18.83 1.24 -22.83
N PRO A 85 -19.63 1.77 -23.76
CA PRO A 85 -19.13 2.69 -24.81
C PRO A 85 -18.45 3.95 -24.26
N THR A 86 -18.91 4.48 -23.12
CA THR A 86 -18.26 5.63 -22.46
C THR A 86 -16.89 5.25 -21.91
N GLN A 87 -16.76 4.07 -21.29
CA GLN A 87 -15.50 3.57 -20.75
C GLN A 87 -14.50 3.29 -21.86
N GLN A 88 -14.92 2.62 -22.94
CA GLN A 88 -14.08 2.37 -24.12
C GLN A 88 -13.56 3.68 -24.71
N ARG A 89 -14.43 4.68 -24.92
CA ARG A 89 -14.00 6.00 -25.43
C ARG A 89 -13.00 6.69 -24.52
N LEU A 90 -13.19 6.62 -23.21
CA LEU A 90 -12.30 7.25 -22.23
C LEU A 90 -10.95 6.52 -22.13
N LEU A 91 -10.94 5.21 -22.35
CA LEU A 91 -9.76 4.36 -22.21
C LEU A 91 -9.15 3.96 -23.56
N ALA A 92 -9.64 4.45 -24.69
CA ALA A 92 -9.28 3.99 -26.03
C ALA A 92 -7.77 3.95 -26.30
N GLY A 93 -7.01 4.91 -25.73
CA GLY A 93 -5.55 4.92 -25.85
C GLY A 93 -4.82 3.81 -25.08
N LEU A 94 -5.53 2.93 -24.39
CA LEU A 94 -5.01 1.76 -23.67
C LEU A 94 -5.53 0.45 -24.27
N GLU A 95 -6.33 0.48 -25.34
CA GLU A 95 -6.95 -0.69 -25.94
C GLU A 95 -5.91 -1.76 -26.32
N ASP A 96 -4.90 -1.38 -27.09
CA ASP A 96 -3.85 -2.29 -27.58
C ASP A 96 -3.07 -2.98 -26.45
N GLN A 97 -2.86 -2.25 -25.35
CA GLN A 97 -2.10 -2.72 -24.19
C GLN A 97 -3.01 -3.24 -23.07
N TRP A 98 -4.33 -3.31 -23.27
CA TRP A 98 -5.27 -3.53 -22.19
C TRP A 98 -5.01 -4.86 -21.46
N ASN A 99 -4.70 -5.90 -22.22
CA ASN A 99 -4.40 -7.24 -21.70
C ASN A 99 -3.03 -7.33 -21.00
N GLU A 100 -2.14 -6.36 -21.21
CA GLU A 100 -0.84 -6.26 -20.52
C GLU A 100 -0.96 -5.51 -19.17
N ILE A 101 -2.08 -4.81 -18.96
CA ILE A 101 -2.33 -4.06 -17.73
C ILE A 101 -2.71 -5.06 -16.61
N PRO A 102 -2.04 -5.04 -15.45
CA PRO A 102 -2.42 -5.89 -14.31
C PRO A 102 -3.89 -5.71 -13.93
N VAL A 103 -4.57 -6.79 -13.54
CA VAL A 103 -6.02 -6.80 -13.29
C VAL A 103 -6.45 -5.73 -12.28
N GLU A 104 -5.68 -5.52 -11.20
CA GLU A 104 -5.99 -4.49 -10.20
C GLU A 104 -5.94 -3.09 -10.81
N ARG A 105 -5.05 -2.89 -11.80
CA ARG A 105 -4.93 -1.63 -12.53
C ARG A 105 -6.06 -1.47 -13.55
N GLN A 106 -6.51 -2.54 -14.22
CA GLN A 106 -7.72 -2.53 -15.04
C GLN A 106 -8.95 -2.15 -14.20
N VAL A 107 -9.18 -2.82 -13.06
CA VAL A 107 -10.29 -2.53 -12.13
C VAL A 107 -10.28 -1.08 -11.69
N ARG A 108 -9.09 -0.54 -11.35
CA ARG A 108 -8.94 0.89 -11.07
C ARG A 108 -9.41 1.68 -12.28
N LEU A 109 -8.73 1.58 -13.43
CA LEU A 109 -9.03 2.35 -14.65
C LEU A 109 -10.53 2.39 -14.99
N VAL A 110 -11.21 1.25 -14.98
CA VAL A 110 -12.66 1.14 -15.21
C VAL A 110 -13.47 1.93 -14.19
N ARG A 111 -13.17 1.81 -12.89
CA ARG A 111 -13.81 2.59 -11.83
C ARG A 111 -13.59 4.09 -12.02
N GLY A 112 -12.42 4.49 -12.51
CA GLY A 112 -12.08 5.88 -12.83
C GLY A 112 -12.89 6.42 -13.98
N ALA A 113 -12.94 5.66 -15.08
CA ALA A 113 -13.74 6.00 -16.26
C ALA A 113 -15.23 6.13 -15.91
N ASN A 114 -15.76 5.24 -15.06
CA ASN A 114 -17.14 5.34 -14.57
C ASN A 114 -17.38 6.65 -13.79
N ARG A 115 -16.51 7.01 -12.84
CA ARG A 115 -16.67 8.27 -12.08
C ARG A 115 -16.55 9.49 -13.00
N TRP A 116 -15.61 9.48 -13.94
CA TRP A 116 -15.43 10.58 -14.88
C TRP A 116 -16.63 10.76 -15.82
N GLY A 117 -17.20 9.66 -16.30
CA GLY A 117 -18.41 9.66 -17.12
C GLY A 117 -19.60 10.30 -16.41
N LYS A 118 -19.69 10.13 -15.09
CA LYS A 118 -20.74 10.72 -14.24
C LYS A 118 -20.49 12.19 -13.84
N MET A 119 -19.31 12.74 -14.09
CA MET A 119 -19.01 14.13 -13.73
C MET A 119 -19.58 15.11 -14.76
N ASP A 120 -20.14 16.21 -14.28
CA ASP A 120 -20.49 17.37 -15.10
C ASP A 120 -19.22 18.15 -15.56
N PRO A 121 -19.34 19.12 -16.49
CA PRO A 121 -18.19 19.87 -17.00
C PRO A 121 -17.40 20.61 -15.90
N GLU A 122 -18.06 21.16 -14.89
CA GLU A 122 -17.44 21.92 -13.81
C GLU A 122 -16.65 21.01 -12.86
N GLN A 123 -17.22 19.86 -12.50
CA GLN A 123 -16.56 18.80 -11.75
C GLN A 123 -15.33 18.27 -12.48
N ARG A 124 -15.43 18.07 -13.80
CA ARG A 124 -14.28 17.68 -14.64
C ARG A 124 -13.19 18.75 -14.63
N GLN A 125 -13.55 20.03 -14.67
CA GLN A 125 -12.59 21.12 -14.60
C GLN A 125 -11.88 21.16 -13.24
N ARG A 126 -12.62 21.06 -12.13
CA ARG A 126 -12.04 20.95 -10.78
C ARG A 126 -11.09 19.76 -10.66
N ALA A 127 -11.46 18.61 -11.22
CA ALA A 127 -10.62 17.42 -11.22
C ALA A 127 -9.33 17.62 -12.04
N ARG A 128 -9.39 18.30 -13.19
CA ARG A 128 -8.21 18.68 -13.99
C ARG A 128 -7.28 19.61 -13.21
N THR A 129 -7.82 20.63 -12.56
CA THR A 129 -7.03 21.56 -11.73
C THR A 129 -6.32 20.83 -10.59
N ARG A 130 -7.05 19.98 -9.84
CA ARG A 130 -6.46 19.15 -8.78
C ARG A 130 -5.34 18.25 -9.30
N PHE A 131 -5.54 17.67 -10.48
CA PHE A 131 -4.54 16.84 -11.12
C PHE A 131 -3.28 17.62 -11.50
N ASN A 132 -3.43 18.77 -12.13
CA ASN A 132 -2.30 19.63 -12.52
C ASN A 132 -1.50 20.07 -11.29
N ASN A 133 -2.19 20.46 -10.21
CA ASN A 133 -1.56 20.80 -8.94
C ASN A 133 -0.77 19.62 -8.37
N TRP A 134 -1.33 18.41 -8.42
CA TRP A 134 -0.62 17.20 -8.01
C TRP A 134 0.62 16.91 -8.89
N GLN A 135 0.52 17.13 -10.20
CA GLN A 135 1.65 16.96 -11.12
C GLN A 135 2.75 17.99 -10.89
N ALA A 136 2.43 19.17 -10.36
CA ALA A 136 3.42 20.18 -10.00
C ALA A 136 4.19 19.82 -8.71
N LEU A 137 3.67 18.93 -7.86
CA LEU A 137 4.35 18.50 -6.63
C LEU A 137 5.62 17.69 -6.92
N SER A 138 6.63 17.86 -6.06
CA SER A 138 7.84 17.04 -6.05
C SER A 138 7.54 15.59 -5.68
N SER A 139 8.46 14.67 -5.99
CA SER A 139 8.33 13.26 -5.58
C SER A 139 8.17 13.11 -4.07
N GLU A 140 8.96 13.85 -3.29
CA GLU A 140 8.92 13.86 -1.83
C GLU A 140 7.59 14.38 -1.29
N GLN A 141 7.08 15.50 -1.81
CA GLN A 141 5.78 16.04 -1.40
C GLN A 141 4.64 15.04 -1.69
N ARG A 142 4.70 14.35 -2.83
CA ARG A 142 3.72 13.32 -3.16
C ARG A 142 3.80 12.12 -2.22
N GLU A 143 5.00 11.72 -1.79
CA GLU A 143 5.20 10.65 -0.82
C GLU A 143 4.64 11.04 0.54
N GLN A 144 4.95 12.25 1.04
CA GLN A 144 4.40 12.76 2.30
C GLN A 144 2.86 12.79 2.31
N ILE A 145 2.22 13.17 1.19
CA ILE A 145 0.76 13.14 1.10
C ILE A 145 0.23 11.71 1.08
N ARG A 146 0.89 10.78 0.36
CA ARG A 146 0.50 9.37 0.33
C ARG A 146 0.58 8.74 1.72
N ASP A 147 1.65 9.00 2.47
CA ASP A 147 1.84 8.48 3.82
C ASP A 147 0.82 9.06 4.80
N SER A 148 0.50 10.35 4.66
CA SER A 148 -0.54 10.99 5.46
C SER A 148 -1.93 10.42 5.15
N TYR A 149 -2.21 10.13 3.88
CA TYR A 149 -3.46 9.50 3.47
C TYR A 149 -3.56 8.04 3.92
N ALA A 150 -2.47 7.27 3.88
CA ALA A 150 -2.43 5.91 4.40
C ALA A 150 -2.77 5.87 5.89
N ARG A 151 -2.13 6.73 6.69
CA ARG A 151 -2.44 6.88 8.12
C ARG A 151 -3.89 7.31 8.37
N PHE A 152 -4.46 8.16 7.51
CA PHE A 152 -5.87 8.53 7.61
C PHE A 152 -6.82 7.34 7.38
N LEU A 153 -6.50 6.46 6.43
CA LEU A 153 -7.29 5.25 6.17
C LEU A 153 -7.22 4.22 7.30
N GLU A 154 -6.13 4.23 8.09
CA GLU A 154 -5.96 3.40 9.27
C GLU A 154 -6.83 3.87 10.47
N LEU A 155 -7.34 5.12 10.43
CA LEU A 155 -8.19 5.63 11.50
C LEU A 155 -9.56 4.92 11.51
N PRO A 156 -10.18 4.71 12.69
CA PRO A 156 -11.57 4.29 12.80
C PRO A 156 -12.51 5.25 12.05
N SER A 157 -13.63 4.74 11.55
CA SER A 157 -14.58 5.53 10.73
C SER A 157 -15.10 6.79 11.44
N ALA A 158 -15.32 6.73 12.76
CA ALA A 158 -15.69 7.89 13.57
C ALA A 158 -14.60 8.97 13.57
N GLU A 159 -13.34 8.58 13.74
CA GLU A 159 -12.21 9.52 13.70
C GLU A 159 -11.99 10.10 12.30
N GLN A 160 -12.19 9.30 11.25
CA GLN A 160 -12.14 9.80 9.87
C GLN A 160 -13.20 10.87 9.61
N ARG A 161 -14.39 10.75 10.20
CA ARG A 161 -15.44 11.79 10.11
C ARG A 161 -14.98 13.08 10.79
N LEU A 162 -14.54 13.00 12.05
CA LEU A 162 -14.02 14.16 12.79
C LEU A 162 -12.92 14.91 12.03
N VAL A 163 -11.98 14.18 11.41
CA VAL A 163 -10.92 14.80 10.61
C VAL A 163 -11.47 15.51 9.37
N ARG A 164 -12.46 14.92 8.67
CA ARG A 164 -13.11 15.56 7.51
C ARG A 164 -13.89 16.80 7.93
N ASP A 165 -14.69 16.70 8.98
CA ASP A 165 -15.54 17.79 9.45
C ASP A 165 -14.70 18.98 9.91
N ASN A 166 -13.65 18.74 10.69
CA ASN A 166 -12.68 19.78 11.08
C ASN A 166 -11.99 20.43 9.89
N PHE A 167 -11.65 19.66 8.86
CA PHE A 167 -11.04 20.20 7.64
C PHE A 167 -12.03 21.05 6.82
N GLU A 168 -13.31 20.67 6.77
CA GLU A 168 -14.36 21.44 6.11
C GLU A 168 -14.59 22.78 6.83
N ARG A 169 -14.74 22.75 8.17
CA ARG A 169 -14.81 23.98 8.99
C ARG A 169 -13.60 24.88 8.76
N PHE A 170 -12.38 24.32 8.77
CA PHE A 170 -11.18 25.09 8.47
C PHE A 170 -11.20 25.71 7.08
N ARG A 171 -11.72 25.02 6.06
CA ARG A 171 -11.79 25.53 4.68
C ARG A 171 -12.79 26.69 4.55
N GLU A 172 -13.84 26.69 5.35
CA GLU A 172 -14.92 27.69 5.34
C GLU A 172 -14.55 28.96 6.13
N MET A 173 -13.54 28.91 6.99
CA MET A 173 -13.04 30.07 7.72
C MET A 173 -12.53 31.20 6.80
N PRO A 174 -12.71 32.49 7.19
CA PRO A 174 -12.10 33.62 6.52
C PRO A 174 -10.58 33.46 6.34
N PRO A 175 -9.99 33.95 5.24
CA PRO A 175 -8.58 33.75 4.94
C PRO A 175 -7.65 34.25 6.06
N GLU A 176 -8.00 35.35 6.74
CA GLU A 176 -7.22 35.92 7.85
C GLU A 176 -7.22 34.99 9.06
N GLN A 177 -8.35 34.36 9.37
CA GLN A 177 -8.43 33.39 10.47
C GLN A 177 -7.62 32.13 10.17
N ARG A 178 -7.67 31.65 8.91
CA ARG A 178 -6.86 30.51 8.48
C ARG A 178 -5.37 30.81 8.58
N GLU A 179 -4.94 32.03 8.23
CA GLU A 179 -3.53 32.41 8.36
C GLU A 179 -3.09 32.43 9.82
N ARG A 180 -3.87 33.06 10.71
CA ARG A 180 -3.57 33.05 12.15
C ARG A 180 -3.43 31.64 12.71
N LEU A 181 -4.30 30.72 12.31
CA LEU A 181 -4.22 29.31 12.72
C LEU A 181 -2.96 28.63 12.18
N ARG A 182 -2.54 28.94 10.95
CA ARG A 182 -1.29 28.43 10.38
C ARG A 182 -0.08 28.96 11.14
N GLU A 183 -0.04 30.25 11.43
CA GLU A 183 1.04 30.89 12.19
C GLU A 183 1.14 30.31 13.60
N GLN A 184 0.00 30.19 14.31
CA GLN A 184 -0.06 29.54 15.61
C GLN A 184 0.46 28.11 15.53
N TRP A 185 0.02 27.33 14.55
CA TRP A 185 0.50 25.96 14.37
C TRP A 185 2.02 25.90 14.12
N GLN A 186 2.55 26.82 13.30
CA GLN A 186 3.98 26.91 13.02
C GLN A 186 4.80 27.34 14.24
N ALA A 187 4.23 28.15 15.13
CA ALA A 187 4.86 28.56 16.38
C ALA A 187 4.94 27.44 17.43
N ILE A 188 4.08 26.40 17.35
CA ILE A 188 4.12 25.25 18.27
C ILE A 188 5.36 24.40 17.98
N SER A 189 6.17 24.15 19.01
CA SER A 189 7.39 23.34 18.88
C SER A 189 7.08 21.86 18.55
N PRO A 190 8.01 21.11 17.94
CA PRO A 190 7.80 19.69 17.65
C PRO A 190 7.42 18.85 18.89
N GLU A 191 8.04 19.11 20.04
CA GLU A 191 7.74 18.44 21.31
C GLU A 191 6.33 18.76 21.82
N GLN A 192 5.91 20.02 21.71
CA GLN A 192 4.54 20.42 22.05
C GLN A 192 3.52 19.74 21.12
N ARG A 193 3.81 19.63 19.82
CA ARG A 193 2.95 18.91 18.86
C ARG A 193 2.85 17.42 19.19
N GLU A 194 3.93 16.79 19.64
CA GLU A 194 3.91 15.39 20.09
C GLU A 194 3.07 15.21 21.34
N THR A 195 3.20 16.12 22.31
CA THR A 195 2.39 16.12 23.52
C THR A 195 0.91 16.28 23.21
N MET A 196 0.56 17.22 22.32
CA MET A 196 -0.81 17.41 21.84
C MET A 196 -1.34 16.14 21.14
N ARG A 197 -0.52 15.51 20.29
CA ARG A 197 -0.90 14.26 19.61
C ARG A 197 -1.10 13.10 20.57
N LYS A 198 -0.24 12.96 21.59
CA LYS A 198 -0.37 11.94 22.63
C LYS A 198 -1.66 12.15 23.42
N ARG A 199 -1.89 13.38 23.90
CA ARG A 199 -3.12 13.76 24.59
C ARG A 199 -4.37 13.47 23.74
N TRP A 200 -4.34 13.82 22.46
CA TRP A 200 -5.43 13.52 21.54
C TRP A 200 -5.69 12.01 21.43
N ARG A 201 -4.65 11.17 21.34
CA ARG A 201 -4.80 9.71 21.31
C ARG A 201 -5.39 9.14 22.60
N GLU A 202 -5.12 9.77 23.74
CA GLU A 202 -5.63 9.34 25.05
C GLU A 202 -7.08 9.81 25.29
N MET A 203 -7.54 10.86 24.60
CA MET A 203 -8.94 11.32 24.68
C MET A 203 -9.90 10.30 24.08
N THR A 204 -11.09 10.22 24.68
CA THR A 204 -12.24 9.50 24.14
C THR A 204 -12.77 10.17 22.86
N PRO A 205 -13.47 9.43 21.98
CA PRO A 205 -14.12 10.02 20.81
C PRO A 205 -15.04 11.21 21.17
N GLU A 206 -15.81 11.12 22.25
CA GLU A 206 -16.70 12.21 22.70
C GLU A 206 -15.92 13.46 23.17
N GLU A 207 -14.77 13.26 23.84
CA GLU A 207 -13.92 14.38 24.26
C GLU A 207 -13.25 15.08 23.07
N ARG A 208 -12.85 14.31 22.04
CA ARG A 208 -12.27 14.85 20.80
C ARG A 208 -13.28 15.67 20.01
N ASP A 209 -14.51 15.18 19.92
CA ASP A 209 -15.63 15.86 19.27
C ASP A 209 -15.92 17.20 19.98
N ARG A 210 -16.09 17.14 21.31
CA ARG A 210 -16.29 18.34 22.14
C ARG A 210 -15.12 19.32 22.07
N ALA A 211 -13.88 18.83 21.96
CA ALA A 211 -12.71 19.68 21.80
C ALA A 211 -12.67 20.39 20.44
N GLY A 212 -13.23 19.78 19.39
CA GLY A 212 -13.48 20.42 18.10
C GLY A 212 -14.46 21.59 18.24
N ASP A 213 -15.64 21.32 18.83
CA ASP A 213 -16.70 22.31 18.99
C ASP A 213 -16.33 23.47 19.94
N ARG A 214 -15.60 23.20 21.03
CA ARG A 214 -15.16 24.26 21.97
C ARG A 214 -14.22 25.28 21.33
N THR A 215 -13.52 24.90 20.27
CA THR A 215 -12.71 25.87 19.56
C THR A 215 -13.55 26.86 18.78
N GLU A 216 -14.81 26.57 18.49
CA GLU A 216 -15.74 27.43 17.77
C GLU A 216 -16.29 28.55 18.68
N ASP A 217 -16.74 28.20 19.89
CA ASP A 217 -17.35 29.11 20.88
C ASP A 217 -16.42 30.23 21.42
N LYS A 218 -15.10 30.08 21.25
CA LYS A 218 -14.10 31.10 21.66
C LYS A 218 -13.52 31.90 20.50
N ARG A 219 -14.06 31.73 19.29
CA ARG A 219 -13.55 32.36 18.05
C ARG A 219 -14.45 33.47 17.50
N ASP A 220 -15.58 33.72 18.15
CA ASP A 220 -16.43 34.91 18.00
C ASP A 220 -16.08 35.97 19.06
#